data_AF-A0A950XE09-F1
#
_entry.id   AF-A0A950XE09-F1
#
_cell.length_a   1.000
_cell.length_b   1.000
_cell.length_c   1.000
_cell.angle_alpha   90.00
_cell.angle_beta   90.00
_cell.angle_gamma   90.00
#
_symmetry.space_group_name_H-M   'P 1'
#
loop_
_entity.id
_entity.type
_entity.pdbx_description
1 polymer ?
#
loop_
_entity_poly.entity_id
_entity_poly.type
_entity_poly.pdbx_seq_one_letter_code
_entity_poly.pdbx_strand_id
1 'polypeptide(L)'
;MDRNSAATASAVAAFAFIYIIVIGVLVAFTLWVYWRIFAKAGYNGALSLLNLVPGVGPLICMLILAFGRWPIEDQLAALQGGPLSPTVPPSSPGTSVMPTA
;
A
#
# COMPACT_ATOMS: atom_id res chain seq x y z
N MET A 1 25.12 -34.93 -33.45
CA MET A 1 24.74 -34.40 -32.13
C MET A 1 25.22 -35.38 -31.08
N ASP A 2 26.32 -35.04 -30.45
CA ASP A 2 26.98 -35.75 -29.37
C ASP A 2 26.06 -35.81 -28.13
N ARG A 3 25.97 -36.98 -27.48
CA ARG A 3 25.01 -37.20 -26.37
C ARG A 3 25.19 -36.19 -25.23
N ASN A 4 26.39 -35.65 -25.08
CA ASN A 4 26.70 -34.62 -24.09
C ASN A 4 25.99 -33.30 -24.37
N SER A 5 25.88 -32.86 -25.63
CA SER A 5 25.15 -31.63 -25.99
C SER A 5 23.62 -31.81 -25.87
N ALA A 6 23.11 -33.04 -26.00
CA ALA A 6 21.71 -33.34 -25.69
C ALA A 6 21.42 -33.35 -24.18
N ALA A 7 22.34 -33.88 -23.37
CA ALA A 7 22.22 -33.90 -21.91
C ALA A 7 22.35 -32.50 -21.28
N THR A 8 23.22 -31.64 -21.82
CA THR A 8 23.30 -30.24 -21.37
C THR A 8 22.08 -29.44 -21.81
N ALA A 9 21.54 -29.67 -23.01
CA ALA A 9 20.33 -29.00 -23.47
C ALA A 9 19.10 -29.34 -22.59
N SER A 10 18.92 -30.59 -22.20
CA SER A 10 17.81 -31.00 -21.32
C SER A 10 17.96 -30.44 -19.90
N ALA A 11 19.18 -30.39 -19.37
CA ALA A 11 19.45 -29.77 -18.08
C ALA A 11 19.12 -28.26 -18.10
N VAL A 12 19.59 -27.52 -19.12
CA VAL A 12 19.29 -26.08 -19.26
C VAL A 12 17.79 -25.84 -19.41
N ALA A 13 17.09 -26.67 -20.19
CA ALA A 13 15.64 -26.56 -20.34
C ALA A 13 14.89 -26.78 -19.00
N ALA A 14 15.30 -27.77 -18.21
CA ALA A 14 14.72 -28.04 -16.90
C ALA A 14 14.97 -26.88 -15.91
N PHE A 15 16.20 -26.36 -15.86
CA PHE A 15 16.54 -25.19 -15.03
C PHE A 15 15.75 -23.95 -15.45
N ALA A 16 15.66 -23.66 -16.74
CA ALA A 16 14.90 -22.52 -17.25
C ALA A 16 13.40 -22.65 -16.92
N PHE A 17 12.84 -23.86 -17.03
CA PHE A 17 11.45 -24.12 -16.69
C PHE A 17 11.16 -23.88 -15.20
N ILE A 18 12.00 -24.43 -14.32
CA ILE A 18 11.89 -24.21 -12.87
C ILE A 18 12.03 -22.71 -12.55
N TYR A 19 12.99 -22.03 -13.18
CA TYR A 19 13.21 -20.61 -12.98
C TYR A 19 11.99 -19.76 -13.35
N ILE A 20 11.37 -20.05 -14.50
CA ILE A 20 10.13 -19.38 -14.95
C ILE A 20 8.99 -19.60 -13.95
N ILE A 21 8.84 -20.82 -13.43
CA ILE A 21 7.82 -21.13 -12.41
C ILE A 21 8.08 -20.32 -11.14
N VAL A 22 9.32 -20.31 -10.64
CA VAL A 22 9.68 -19.60 -9.41
C VAL A 22 9.40 -18.10 -9.55
N ILE A 23 9.80 -17.49 -10.68
CA ILE A 23 9.48 -16.08 -10.95
C ILE A 23 7.98 -15.86 -11.06
N GLY A 24 7.25 -16.74 -11.77
CA GLY A 24 5.80 -16.65 -11.91
C GLY A 24 5.09 -16.66 -10.55
N VAL A 25 5.52 -17.54 -9.65
CA VAL A 25 4.98 -17.61 -8.27
C VAL A 25 5.30 -16.35 -7.48
N LEU A 26 6.53 -15.83 -7.55
CA LEU A 26 6.92 -14.59 -6.86
C LEU A 26 6.12 -13.39 -7.36
N VAL A 27 5.91 -13.28 -8.67
CA VAL A 27 5.12 -12.22 -9.29
C VAL A 27 3.66 -12.31 -8.85
N ALA A 28 3.06 -13.51 -8.92
CA ALA A 28 1.69 -13.74 -8.47
C ALA A 28 1.49 -13.43 -6.97
N PHE A 29 2.45 -13.85 -6.13
CA PHE A 29 2.42 -13.54 -4.69
C PHE A 29 2.50 -12.04 -4.43
N THR A 30 3.41 -11.34 -5.12
CA THR A 30 3.56 -9.89 -5.02
C THR A 30 2.27 -9.17 -5.42
N LEU A 31 1.69 -9.54 -6.57
CA LEU A 31 0.39 -9.05 -7.04
C LEU A 31 -0.72 -9.24 -6.00
N TRP A 32 -0.81 -10.44 -5.40
CA TRP A 32 -1.81 -10.76 -4.39
C TRP A 32 -1.65 -9.90 -3.13
N VAL A 33 -0.42 -9.70 -2.65
CA VAL A 33 -0.12 -8.81 -1.52
C VAL A 33 -0.55 -7.39 -1.82
N TYR A 34 -0.17 -6.83 -2.98
CA TYR A 34 -0.57 -5.48 -3.37
C TYR A 34 -2.09 -5.34 -3.49
N TRP A 35 -2.80 -6.31 -4.06
CA TRP A 35 -4.27 -6.30 -4.10
C TRP A 35 -4.87 -6.16 -2.70
N ARG A 36 -4.38 -6.95 -1.74
CA ARG A 36 -4.85 -6.89 -0.34
C ARG A 36 -4.57 -5.55 0.31
N ILE A 37 -3.43 -4.93 -0.02
CA ILE A 37 -3.08 -3.60 0.48
C ILE A 37 -3.98 -2.52 -0.13
N PHE A 38 -4.21 -2.52 -1.45
CA PHE A 38 -5.11 -1.55 -2.10
C PHE A 38 -6.56 -1.67 -1.60
N ALA A 39 -7.04 -2.88 -1.39
CA ALA A 39 -8.36 -3.12 -0.78
C ALA A 39 -8.46 -2.55 0.65
N LYS A 40 -7.34 -2.50 1.39
CA LYS A 40 -7.27 -1.88 2.72
C LYS A 40 -7.12 -0.36 2.68
N ALA A 41 -6.45 0.17 1.66
CA ALA A 41 -6.27 1.61 1.47
C ALA A 41 -7.51 2.29 0.85
N GLY A 42 -8.55 1.54 0.46
CA GLY A 42 -9.78 2.08 -0.11
C GLY A 42 -9.67 2.50 -1.58
N TYR A 43 -8.55 2.18 -2.23
CA TYR A 43 -8.35 2.45 -3.66
C TYR A 43 -8.94 1.34 -4.53
N ASN A 44 -9.37 1.72 -5.74
CA ASN A 44 -9.90 0.78 -6.72
C ASN A 44 -8.82 -0.23 -7.14
N GLY A 45 -9.10 -1.52 -7.00
CA GLY A 45 -8.22 -2.63 -7.40
C GLY A 45 -7.78 -2.58 -8.86
N ALA A 46 -8.40 -1.75 -9.69
CA ALA A 46 -7.96 -1.42 -11.04
C ALA A 46 -6.51 -0.90 -11.13
N LEU A 47 -5.94 -0.32 -10.06
CA LEU A 47 -4.50 0.03 -10.02
C LEU A 47 -3.60 -1.20 -10.12
N SER A 48 -4.11 -2.40 -9.81
CA SER A 48 -3.41 -3.67 -10.06
C SER A 48 -3.13 -3.92 -11.54
N LEU A 49 -3.85 -3.28 -12.48
CA LEU A 49 -3.51 -3.41 -13.89
C LEU A 49 -2.14 -2.80 -14.23
N LEU A 50 -1.62 -1.85 -13.43
CA LEU A 50 -0.23 -1.37 -13.61
C LEU A 50 0.82 -2.43 -13.21
N ASN A 51 0.48 -3.37 -12.33
CA ASN A 51 1.36 -4.49 -11.98
C ASN A 51 1.52 -5.52 -13.11
N LEU A 52 0.78 -5.38 -14.23
CA LEU A 52 1.00 -6.17 -15.44
C LEU A 52 2.39 -5.90 -16.05
N VAL A 53 2.99 -4.73 -15.76
CA VAL A 53 4.39 -4.44 -16.06
C VAL A 53 5.25 -4.77 -14.84
N PRO A 54 5.95 -5.92 -14.83
CA PRO A 54 6.82 -6.28 -13.71
C PRO A 54 7.92 -5.22 -13.53
N GLY A 55 8.14 -4.81 -12.27
CA GLY A 55 9.13 -3.80 -11.89
C GLY A 55 8.55 -2.39 -11.72
N VAL A 56 7.84 -1.86 -12.71
CA VAL A 56 7.32 -0.48 -12.67
C VAL A 56 6.03 -0.37 -11.85
N GLY A 57 5.11 -1.33 -12.01
CA GLY A 57 3.87 -1.37 -11.24
C GLY A 57 4.08 -1.38 -9.72
N PRO A 58 4.92 -2.28 -9.16
CA PRO A 58 5.20 -2.33 -7.73
C PRO A 58 5.81 -1.04 -7.19
N LEU A 59 6.69 -0.39 -7.97
CA LEU A 59 7.33 0.87 -7.62
C LEU A 59 6.31 2.00 -7.49
N ILE A 60 5.41 2.12 -8.48
CA ILE A 60 4.33 3.12 -8.47
C ILE A 60 3.36 2.84 -7.31
N CYS A 61 3.01 1.57 -7.08
CA CYS A 61 2.16 1.18 -5.96
C CYS A 61 2.79 1.59 -4.62
N MET A 62 4.10 1.38 -4.45
CA MET A 62 4.83 1.77 -3.25
C MET A 62 4.84 3.29 -3.06
N LEU A 63 4.98 4.08 -4.12
CA LEU A 63 4.88 5.54 -4.07
C LEU A 63 3.47 6.00 -3.64
N ILE A 64 2.42 5.41 -4.22
CA ILE A 64 1.03 5.73 -3.86
C ILE A 64 0.75 5.36 -2.40
N LEU A 65 1.24 4.23 -1.91
CA LEU A 65 1.06 3.81 -0.52
C LEU A 65 1.86 4.67 0.47
N ALA A 66 3.06 5.11 0.08
CA ALA A 66 3.92 5.93 0.91
C ALA A 66 3.42 7.38 1.04
N PHE A 67 2.86 7.95 -0.03
CA PHE A 67 2.42 9.36 -0.05
C PHE A 67 0.90 9.54 -0.09
N GLY A 68 0.14 8.47 -0.28
CA GLY A 68 -1.32 8.50 -0.26
C GLY A 68 -1.86 8.60 1.16
N ARG A 69 -3.04 9.22 1.30
CA ARG A 69 -3.68 9.40 2.61
C ARG A 69 -4.39 8.12 3.02
N TRP A 70 -4.14 7.64 4.24
CA TRP A 70 -4.69 6.36 4.69
C TRP A 70 -6.05 6.57 5.38
N PRO A 71 -7.04 5.67 5.19
CA PRO A 71 -8.33 5.78 5.86
C PRO A 71 -8.23 5.73 7.39
N ILE A 72 -7.14 5.15 7.92
CA ILE A 72 -6.86 5.14 9.36
C ILE A 72 -6.48 6.53 9.89
N GLU A 73 -5.83 7.36 9.09
CA GLU A 73 -5.49 8.74 9.47
C GLU A 73 -6.74 9.60 9.51
N ASP A 74 -7.67 9.40 8.58
CA ASP A 74 -8.98 10.08 8.60
C ASP A 74 -9.80 9.66 9.83
N GLN A 75 -9.75 8.39 10.25
CA GLN A 75 -10.39 7.93 11.49
C GLN A 75 -9.71 8.53 12.73
N LEU A 76 -8.38 8.57 12.77
CA LEU A 76 -7.64 9.17 13.88
C LEU A 76 -7.91 10.67 13.98
N ALA A 77 -7.93 11.39 12.85
CA ALA A 77 -8.29 12.80 12.77
C ALA A 77 -9.76 13.04 13.14
N ALA A 78 -10.67 12.13 12.81
CA ALA A 78 -12.07 12.20 13.25
C ALA A 78 -12.26 11.88 14.74
N LEU A 79 -11.36 11.12 15.36
CA LEU A 79 -11.36 10.87 16.80
C LEU A 79 -10.66 12.00 17.58
N GLN A 80 -9.58 12.55 17.04
CA GLN A 80 -8.86 13.69 17.61
C GLN A 80 -9.60 15.03 17.39
N GLY A 81 -10.24 15.19 16.24
CA GLY A 81 -11.09 16.32 15.85
C GLY A 81 -12.59 16.04 15.96
N GLY A 82 -12.98 14.92 16.58
CA GLY A 82 -14.37 14.62 16.88
C GLY A 82 -14.97 15.65 17.84
N PRO A 83 -16.30 15.68 18.02
CA PRO A 83 -17.06 16.69 18.80
C PRO A 83 -16.71 16.82 20.30
N LEU A 84 -15.59 16.24 20.73
CA LEU A 84 -14.98 16.37 22.07
C LEU A 84 -13.71 17.23 22.08
N SER A 85 -13.32 17.88 20.98
CA SER A 85 -12.62 19.17 21.16
C SER A 85 -13.67 20.11 21.74
N PRO A 86 -13.65 20.48 23.04
CA PRO A 86 -14.37 21.67 23.43
C PRO A 86 -13.69 22.75 22.61
N THR A 87 -14.36 23.24 21.58
CA THR A 87 -14.03 24.50 20.94
C THR A 87 -13.87 25.45 22.12
N VAL A 88 -12.64 25.73 22.54
CA VAL A 88 -12.40 26.70 23.62
C VAL A 88 -12.95 27.97 23.00
N PRO A 89 -14.12 28.47 23.43
CA PRO A 89 -14.62 29.72 22.89
C PRO A 89 -13.51 30.74 23.18
N PRO A 90 -13.16 31.62 22.23
CA PRO A 90 -12.18 32.66 22.50
C PRO A 90 -12.63 33.37 23.77
N SER A 91 -11.84 33.25 24.84
CA SER A 91 -12.18 33.79 26.16
C SER A 91 -12.43 35.28 25.97
N SER A 92 -13.71 35.66 26.04
CA SER A 92 -14.15 37.02 25.79
C SER A 92 -13.43 37.95 26.78
N PRO A 93 -12.70 38.97 26.30
CA PRO A 93 -12.04 39.92 27.17
C PRO A 93 -13.08 40.67 28.03
N GLY A 94 -13.03 40.44 29.34
CA GLY A 94 -13.65 41.32 30.33
C GLY A 94 -15.09 40.98 30.69
N THR A 95 -15.26 40.37 31.86
CA THR A 95 -16.19 40.89 32.87
C THR A 95 -15.55 40.70 34.24
N SER A 96 -14.80 41.73 34.64
CA SER A 96 -14.60 42.05 36.05
C SER A 96 -15.99 42.20 36.68
N VAL A 97 -16.49 41.16 37.36
CA VAL A 97 -17.62 41.33 38.28
C VAL A 97 -17.02 41.23 39.67
N MET A 98 -16.67 42.42 40.20
CA MET A 98 -16.41 42.61 41.62
C MET A 98 -17.65 42.18 42.41
N PRO A 99 -17.53 41.35 43.46
CA PRO A 99 -18.59 41.22 44.44
C PRO A 99 -18.58 42.49 45.30
N THR A 100 -19.50 43.39 45.03
CA THR A 100 -19.92 44.42 45.99
C THR A 100 -20.91 43.82 46.99
N ALA A 101 -20.74 44.22 48.25
CA ALA A 101 -21.49 43.96 49.47
C ALA A 101 -21.05 42.74 50.28
#